data_AF-R5MM62-F1
#
_entry.id   AF-R5MM62-F1
#
_cell.length_a   1.000
_cell.length_b   1.000
_cell.length_c   1.000
_cell.angle_alpha   90.00
_cell.angle_beta   90.00
_cell.angle_gamma   90.00
#
_symmetry.space_group_name_H-M   'P 1'
#
loop_
_entity.id
_entity.type
_entity.pdbx_description
1 polymer ?
#
loop_
_entity_poly.entity_id
_entity_poly.type
_entity_poly.pdbx_seq_one_letter_code
_entity_poly.pdbx_strand_id
1 'polypeptide(L)'
;MSSTNKTANFKLSQFIGTDKPTFLGDYNNDMKIIDGALFTASQTADEAVNDVETVKSAQADLKAVHEDTKKQVAQLKETADGMAGDVTAAQEAANRAEQKATAAQTTATDVVNAANAASANATKAKQTADGNKTTLQNLDGRVTALENAPKPSTEVVFKVIAVGASRPNTGTATFFYKNLDNMTLIKMVVSNVFGTVNVQGLTRSATIQQGSAPVTYTESDFKDGRIGIGRPNTSEGWSTAEVALTYRINA
;
A
#
# COMPACT_ATOMS: atom_id res chain seq x y z
N MET A 1 -57.88 -9.02 127.87
CA MET A 1 -56.64 -9.33 127.14
C MET A 1 -56.90 -9.04 125.68
N SER A 2 -55.93 -8.40 125.03
CA SER A 2 -55.88 -8.19 123.57
C SER A 2 -55.95 -9.54 122.82
N SER A 3 -56.24 -9.52 121.52
CA SER A 3 -56.48 -10.74 120.72
C SER A 3 -55.41 -11.82 120.89
N THR A 4 -55.81 -13.08 121.02
CA THR A 4 -54.88 -14.20 121.14
C THR A 4 -54.33 -14.66 119.79
N ASN A 5 -55.14 -14.59 118.72
CA ASN A 5 -54.75 -14.99 117.36
C ASN A 5 -54.56 -13.76 116.45
N LYS A 6 -53.78 -13.92 115.37
CA LYS A 6 -53.54 -12.89 114.35
C LYS A 6 -53.72 -13.44 112.93
N THR A 7 -54.10 -12.59 111.99
CA THR A 7 -54.12 -12.95 110.56
C THR A 7 -52.72 -13.25 110.02
N ALA A 8 -52.63 -14.03 108.93
CA ALA A 8 -51.34 -14.52 108.42
C ALA A 8 -50.45 -13.42 107.81
N ASN A 9 -51.03 -12.50 107.03
CA ASN A 9 -50.26 -11.56 106.20
C ASN A 9 -50.06 -10.20 106.88
N PHE A 10 -51.15 -9.56 107.32
CA PHE A 10 -51.11 -8.22 107.91
C PHE A 10 -51.02 -8.23 109.44
N LYS A 11 -51.04 -9.40 110.09
CA LYS A 11 -50.96 -9.56 111.56
C LYS A 11 -52.06 -8.80 112.33
N LEU A 12 -53.21 -8.61 111.69
CA LEU A 12 -54.41 -8.02 112.29
C LEU A 12 -54.98 -8.92 113.39
N SER A 13 -55.61 -8.34 114.39
CA SER A 13 -56.23 -9.02 115.53
C SER A 13 -57.34 -9.97 115.10
N GLN A 14 -57.29 -11.21 115.60
CA GLN A 14 -58.34 -12.22 115.41
C GLN A 14 -58.83 -12.70 116.77
N PHE A 15 -60.08 -12.40 117.10
CA PHE A 15 -60.64 -12.67 118.41
C PHE A 15 -61.26 -14.07 118.50
N ILE A 16 -61.00 -14.75 119.60
CA ILE A 16 -61.70 -15.99 120.01
C ILE A 16 -62.63 -15.71 121.20
N GLY A 17 -63.50 -16.67 121.55
CA GLY A 17 -64.55 -16.47 122.56
C GLY A 17 -64.05 -16.07 123.97
N THR A 18 -62.77 -16.29 124.28
CA THR A 18 -62.14 -15.89 125.56
C THR A 18 -61.45 -14.52 125.52
N ASP A 19 -61.32 -13.90 124.34
CA ASP A 19 -60.65 -12.61 124.17
C ASP A 19 -61.56 -11.45 124.63
N LYS A 20 -60.94 -10.33 125.06
CA LYS A 20 -61.65 -9.08 125.40
C LYS A 20 -61.09 -7.94 124.53
N PRO A 21 -61.70 -7.64 123.37
CA PRO A 21 -61.20 -6.63 122.45
C PRO A 21 -60.97 -5.26 123.13
N THR A 22 -59.89 -4.59 122.75
CA THR A 22 -59.58 -3.24 123.20
C THR A 22 -59.61 -2.27 122.02
N PHE A 23 -60.35 -1.17 122.15
CA PHE A 23 -60.43 -0.17 121.08
C PHE A 23 -59.07 0.50 120.83
N LEU A 24 -58.37 0.89 121.89
CA LEU A 24 -57.09 1.60 121.78
C LEU A 24 -55.93 0.69 121.36
N GLY A 25 -55.94 -0.59 121.77
CA GLY A 25 -54.85 -1.53 121.53
C GLY A 25 -55.01 -2.38 120.27
N ASP A 26 -56.20 -2.94 120.03
CA ASP A 26 -56.44 -3.84 118.91
C ASP A 26 -56.97 -3.08 117.69
N TYR A 27 -58.08 -2.35 117.84
CA TYR A 27 -58.76 -1.72 116.71
C TYR A 27 -57.93 -0.62 116.05
N ASN A 28 -57.43 0.36 116.82
CA ASN A 28 -56.62 1.45 116.26
C ASN A 28 -55.31 0.94 115.64
N ASN A 29 -54.71 -0.11 116.21
CA ASN A 29 -53.50 -0.70 115.66
C ASN A 29 -53.77 -1.41 114.33
N ASP A 30 -54.84 -2.23 114.26
CA ASP A 30 -55.23 -2.91 113.03
C ASP A 30 -55.61 -1.92 111.93
N MET A 31 -56.36 -0.85 112.26
CA MET A 31 -56.70 0.21 111.31
C MET A 31 -55.46 0.92 110.78
N LYS A 32 -54.46 1.18 111.61
CA LYS A 32 -53.18 1.77 111.19
C LYS A 32 -52.41 0.85 110.24
N ILE A 33 -52.42 -0.46 110.47
CA ILE A 33 -51.79 -1.44 109.58
C ILE A 33 -52.51 -1.48 108.23
N ILE A 34 -53.84 -1.53 108.24
CA ILE A 34 -54.67 -1.55 107.02
C ILE A 34 -54.45 -0.29 106.19
N ASP A 35 -54.48 0.88 106.83
CA ASP A 35 -54.27 2.17 106.17
C ASP A 35 -52.89 2.25 105.50
N GLY A 36 -51.82 1.89 106.23
CA GLY A 36 -50.47 1.86 105.67
C GLY A 36 -50.32 0.88 104.51
N ALA A 37 -50.94 -0.31 104.59
CA ALA A 37 -50.92 -1.30 103.52
C ALA A 37 -51.68 -0.81 102.28
N LEU A 38 -52.85 -0.20 102.46
CA LEU A 38 -53.65 0.35 101.36
C LEU A 38 -52.96 1.53 100.69
N PHE A 39 -52.34 2.42 101.47
CA PHE A 39 -51.55 3.53 100.95
C PHE A 39 -50.32 3.04 100.16
N THR A 40 -49.62 2.03 100.66
CA THR A 40 -48.50 1.40 99.94
C THR A 40 -48.98 0.76 98.64
N ALA A 41 -50.08 0.01 98.69
CA ALA A 41 -50.65 -0.62 97.50
C ALA A 41 -51.09 0.41 96.45
N SER A 42 -51.65 1.56 96.87
CA SER A 42 -51.99 2.66 95.98
C SER A 42 -50.76 3.23 95.29
N GLN A 43 -49.68 3.52 96.04
CA GLN A 43 -48.43 4.02 95.46
C GLN A 43 -47.82 3.04 94.46
N THR A 44 -47.74 1.75 94.80
CA THR A 44 -47.25 0.72 93.87
C THR A 44 -48.12 0.61 92.63
N ALA A 45 -49.44 0.76 92.75
CA ALA A 45 -50.33 0.78 91.59
C ALA A 45 -50.09 2.00 90.69
N ASP A 46 -49.90 3.19 91.27
CA ASP A 46 -49.59 4.41 90.53
C ASP A 46 -48.23 4.31 89.80
N GLU A 47 -47.21 3.78 90.47
CA GLU A 47 -45.90 3.50 89.86
C GLU A 47 -46.03 2.51 88.69
N ALA A 48 -46.78 1.42 88.88
CA ALA A 48 -47.01 0.44 87.82
C ALA A 48 -47.76 1.03 86.61
N VAL A 49 -48.71 1.95 86.83
CA VAL A 49 -49.39 2.67 85.75
C VAL A 49 -48.41 3.55 84.98
N ASN A 50 -47.53 4.27 85.67
CA ASN A 50 -46.51 5.11 85.03
C ASN A 50 -45.51 4.28 84.21
N ASP A 51 -45.08 3.13 84.71
CA ASP A 51 -44.23 2.18 83.98
C ASP A 51 -44.92 1.66 82.72
N VAL A 52 -46.21 1.30 82.81
CA VAL A 52 -47.00 0.85 81.66
C VAL A 52 -47.13 1.94 80.59
N GLU A 53 -47.37 3.19 80.97
CA GLU A 53 -47.43 4.30 80.02
C GLU A 53 -46.06 4.54 79.35
N THR A 54 -44.98 4.42 80.10
CA THR A 54 -43.61 4.50 79.56
C THR A 54 -43.36 3.39 78.52
N VAL A 55 -43.75 2.15 78.83
CA VAL A 55 -43.63 1.01 77.90
C VAL A 55 -44.48 1.21 76.65
N LYS A 56 -45.71 1.72 76.77
CA LYS A 56 -46.56 2.03 75.61
C LYS A 56 -45.92 3.04 74.68
N SER A 57 -45.32 4.10 75.24
CA SER A 57 -44.60 5.11 74.44
C SER A 57 -43.42 4.47 73.70
N ALA A 58 -42.58 3.71 74.40
CA ALA A 58 -41.44 3.02 73.79
C ALA A 58 -41.86 2.02 72.70
N GLN A 59 -43.00 1.34 72.87
CA GLN A 59 -43.56 0.43 71.87
C GLN A 59 -44.04 1.19 70.61
N ALA A 60 -44.62 2.38 70.78
CA ALA A 60 -45.02 3.22 69.66
C ALA A 60 -43.79 3.71 68.86
N ASP A 61 -42.75 4.15 69.55
CA ASP A 61 -41.48 4.57 68.93
C ASP A 61 -40.82 3.42 68.18
N LEU A 62 -40.78 2.22 68.78
CA LEU A 62 -40.22 1.04 68.14
C LEU A 62 -40.97 0.65 66.85
N LYS A 63 -42.31 0.78 66.85
CA LYS A 63 -43.11 0.55 65.64
C LYS A 63 -42.79 1.57 64.56
N ALA A 64 -42.63 2.85 64.92
CA ALA A 64 -42.26 3.89 63.97
C ALA A 64 -40.88 3.62 63.35
N VAL A 65 -39.88 3.27 64.17
CA VAL A 65 -38.54 2.88 63.71
C VAL A 65 -38.59 1.65 62.80
N HIS A 66 -39.40 0.65 63.13
CA HIS A 66 -39.56 -0.55 62.31
C HIS A 66 -40.11 -0.23 60.91
N GLU A 67 -41.16 0.58 60.83
CA GLU A 67 -41.75 0.98 59.55
C GLU A 67 -40.80 1.85 58.72
N ASP A 68 -40.02 2.73 59.37
CA ASP A 68 -39.00 3.52 58.67
C ASP A 68 -37.88 2.62 58.12
N THR A 69 -37.36 1.71 58.94
CA THR A 69 -36.34 0.73 58.53
C THR A 69 -36.83 -0.10 57.34
N LYS A 70 -38.08 -0.54 57.37
CA LYS A 70 -38.69 -1.30 56.27
C LYS A 70 -38.73 -0.50 54.97
N LYS A 71 -39.04 0.80 55.02
CA LYS A 71 -38.99 1.69 53.84
C LYS A 71 -37.57 1.84 53.32
N GLN A 72 -36.60 2.08 54.19
CA GLN A 72 -35.19 2.20 53.80
C GLN A 72 -34.68 0.92 53.13
N VAL A 73 -35.02 -0.26 53.66
CA VAL A 73 -34.67 -1.55 53.04
C VAL A 73 -35.28 -1.71 51.65
N ALA A 74 -36.53 -1.28 51.46
CA ALA A 74 -37.16 -1.30 50.14
C ALA A 74 -36.44 -0.38 49.13
N GLN A 75 -36.10 0.85 49.55
CA GLN A 75 -35.35 1.79 48.72
C GLN A 75 -33.95 1.29 48.35
N LEU A 76 -33.26 0.65 49.30
CA LEU A 76 -31.96 0.02 49.05
C LEU A 76 -32.08 -1.11 48.03
N LYS A 77 -33.15 -1.91 48.10
CA LYS A 77 -33.41 -2.96 47.11
C LYS A 77 -33.64 -2.39 45.71
N GLU A 78 -34.48 -1.36 45.57
CA GLU A 78 -34.72 -0.70 44.29
C GLU A 78 -33.42 -0.11 43.70
N THR A 79 -32.60 0.51 44.55
CA THR A 79 -31.29 1.04 44.15
C THR A 79 -30.36 -0.08 43.69
N ALA A 80 -30.28 -1.19 44.42
CA ALA A 80 -29.45 -2.34 44.07
C ALA A 80 -29.90 -3.00 42.75
N ASP A 81 -31.21 -3.15 42.55
CA ASP A 81 -31.77 -3.67 41.30
C ASP A 81 -31.43 -2.76 40.11
N GLY A 82 -31.51 -1.43 40.29
CA GLY A 82 -31.09 -0.44 39.30
C GLY A 82 -29.60 -0.54 38.96
N MET A 83 -28.74 -0.62 39.98
CA MET A 83 -27.29 -0.80 39.79
C MET A 83 -26.96 -2.08 39.04
N ALA A 84 -27.66 -3.19 39.29
CA ALA A 84 -27.46 -4.44 38.56
C ALA A 84 -27.79 -4.30 37.07
N GLY A 85 -28.84 -3.53 36.74
CA GLY A 85 -29.20 -3.18 35.36
C GLY A 85 -28.12 -2.33 34.68
N ASP A 86 -27.67 -1.28 35.35
CA ASP A 86 -26.62 -0.38 34.83
C ASP A 86 -25.30 -1.11 34.59
N VAL A 87 -24.88 -1.98 35.52
CA VAL A 87 -23.67 -2.82 35.37
C VAL A 87 -23.80 -3.74 34.16
N THR A 88 -24.97 -4.35 33.96
CA THR A 88 -25.22 -5.22 32.80
C THR A 88 -25.13 -4.43 31.50
N ALA A 89 -25.77 -3.26 31.43
CA ALA A 89 -25.72 -2.39 30.26
C ALA A 89 -24.29 -1.91 29.94
N ALA A 90 -23.52 -1.54 30.98
CA ALA A 90 -22.12 -1.15 30.86
C ALA A 90 -21.25 -2.30 30.34
N GLN A 91 -21.45 -3.52 30.83
CA GLN A 91 -20.72 -4.71 30.37
C GLN A 91 -21.00 -5.00 28.88
N GLU A 92 -22.26 -4.92 28.46
CA GLU A 92 -22.59 -5.10 27.04
C GLU A 92 -21.99 -4.01 26.15
N ALA A 93 -22.00 -2.75 26.60
CA ALA A 93 -21.39 -1.65 25.88
C ALA A 93 -19.87 -1.83 25.74
N ALA A 94 -19.20 -2.30 26.80
CA ALA A 94 -17.78 -2.64 26.78
C ALA A 94 -17.48 -3.76 25.77
N ASN A 95 -18.25 -4.85 25.78
CA ASN A 95 -18.09 -5.97 24.84
C ASN A 95 -18.28 -5.51 23.38
N ARG A 96 -19.27 -4.64 23.11
CA ARG A 96 -19.48 -4.06 21.77
C ARG A 96 -18.31 -3.17 21.35
N ALA A 97 -17.71 -2.41 22.28
CA ALA A 97 -16.55 -1.58 22.01
C ALA A 97 -15.31 -2.44 21.69
N GLU A 98 -15.08 -3.53 22.43
CA GLU A 98 -13.98 -4.47 22.20
C GLU A 98 -14.07 -5.14 20.81
N GLN A 99 -15.27 -5.56 20.41
CA GLN A 99 -15.52 -6.13 19.08
C GLN A 99 -15.21 -5.11 17.97
N LYS A 100 -15.67 -3.86 18.12
CA LYS A 100 -15.37 -2.77 17.16
C LYS A 100 -13.88 -2.45 17.10
N ALA A 101 -13.19 -2.43 18.24
CA ALA A 101 -11.76 -2.20 18.31
C ALA A 101 -10.98 -3.32 17.59
N THR A 102 -11.38 -4.57 17.79
CA THR A 102 -10.79 -5.74 17.12
C THR A 102 -10.97 -5.66 15.61
N ALA A 103 -12.20 -5.37 15.14
CA ALA A 103 -12.48 -5.22 13.70
C ALA A 103 -11.68 -4.06 13.06
N ALA A 104 -11.54 -2.94 13.78
CA ALA A 104 -10.72 -1.81 13.34
C ALA A 104 -9.23 -2.19 13.25
N GLN A 105 -8.72 -2.96 14.20
CA GLN A 105 -7.33 -3.45 14.20
C GLN A 105 -7.05 -4.41 13.03
N THR A 106 -7.98 -5.32 12.73
CA THR A 106 -7.89 -6.18 11.54
C THR A 106 -7.86 -5.35 10.27
N THR A 107 -8.79 -4.40 10.13
CA THR A 107 -8.86 -3.51 8.96
C THR A 107 -7.56 -2.71 8.78
N ALA A 108 -6.99 -2.17 9.86
CA ALA A 108 -5.73 -1.44 9.82
C ALA A 108 -4.56 -2.33 9.38
N THR A 109 -4.53 -3.58 9.83
CA THR A 109 -3.50 -4.56 9.43
C THR A 109 -3.59 -4.87 7.93
N ASP A 110 -4.80 -5.06 7.40
CA ASP A 110 -5.02 -5.31 5.98
C ASP A 110 -4.58 -4.12 5.11
N VAL A 111 -4.88 -2.89 5.55
CA VAL A 111 -4.44 -1.66 4.87
C VAL A 111 -2.91 -1.56 4.83
N VAL A 112 -2.22 -1.85 5.94
CA VAL A 112 -0.75 -1.82 5.99
C VAL A 112 -0.16 -2.86 5.02
N ASN A 113 -0.72 -4.06 4.99
CA ASN A 113 -0.27 -5.11 4.06
C ASN A 113 -0.47 -4.70 2.60
N ALA A 114 -1.63 -4.13 2.26
CA ALA A 114 -1.91 -3.61 0.92
C ALA A 114 -0.96 -2.46 0.53
N ALA A 115 -0.67 -1.55 1.45
CA ALA A 115 0.27 -0.44 1.23
C ALA A 115 1.70 -0.96 0.97
N ASN A 116 2.14 -1.96 1.74
CA ASN A 116 3.45 -2.60 1.53
C ASN A 116 3.53 -3.29 0.16
N ALA A 117 2.47 -3.99 -0.26
CA ALA A 117 2.40 -4.60 -1.59
C ALA A 117 2.43 -3.54 -2.71
N ALA A 118 1.70 -2.44 -2.56
CA ALA A 118 1.71 -1.33 -3.50
C ALA A 118 3.11 -0.69 -3.62
N SER A 119 3.81 -0.48 -2.50
CA SER A 119 5.18 0.03 -2.46
C SER A 119 6.17 -0.89 -3.17
N ALA A 120 6.06 -2.21 -2.97
CA ALA A 120 6.89 -3.19 -3.67
C ALA A 120 6.65 -3.17 -5.18
N ASN A 121 5.39 -3.07 -5.61
CA ASN A 121 5.04 -2.96 -7.03
C ASN A 121 5.56 -1.67 -7.66
N ALA A 122 5.47 -0.53 -6.96
CA ALA A 122 6.03 0.74 -7.42
C ALA A 122 7.55 0.65 -7.60
N THR A 123 8.24 -0.03 -6.68
CA THR A 123 9.69 -0.27 -6.78
C THR A 123 10.05 -1.09 -8.01
N LYS A 124 9.31 -2.18 -8.28
CA LYS A 124 9.50 -2.99 -9.49
C LYS A 124 9.25 -2.19 -10.77
N ALA A 125 8.17 -1.42 -10.82
CA ALA A 125 7.86 -0.56 -11.97
C ALA A 125 8.97 0.46 -12.23
N LYS A 126 9.53 1.07 -11.18
CA LYS A 126 10.68 1.97 -11.29
C LYS A 126 11.91 1.26 -11.87
N GLN A 127 12.23 0.06 -11.38
CA GLN A 127 13.36 -0.73 -11.90
C GLN A 127 13.19 -1.06 -13.39
N THR A 128 11.98 -1.44 -13.82
CA THR A 128 11.68 -1.66 -15.23
C THR A 128 11.85 -0.39 -16.06
N ALA A 129 11.37 0.76 -15.55
CA ALA A 129 11.51 2.04 -16.23
C ALA A 129 12.99 2.46 -16.37
N ASP A 130 13.79 2.31 -15.31
CA ASP A 130 15.23 2.59 -15.31
C ASP A 130 15.97 1.68 -16.32
N GLY A 131 15.58 0.41 -16.40
CA GLY A 131 16.08 -0.53 -17.41
C GLY A 131 15.75 -0.09 -18.86
N ASN A 132 14.49 0.27 -19.11
CA ASN A 132 14.05 0.76 -20.42
C ASN A 132 14.80 2.04 -20.82
N LYS A 133 15.02 2.98 -19.89
CA LYS A 133 15.80 4.19 -20.11
C LYS A 133 17.22 3.87 -20.59
N THR A 134 17.87 2.89 -19.94
CA THR A 134 19.22 2.43 -20.32
C THR A 134 19.22 1.84 -21.74
N THR A 135 18.25 0.99 -22.07
CA THR A 135 18.12 0.42 -23.42
C THR A 135 17.90 1.50 -24.48
N LEU A 136 17.07 2.50 -24.21
CA LEU A 136 16.83 3.62 -25.12
C LEU A 136 18.10 4.44 -25.36
N GLN A 137 18.88 4.74 -24.31
CA GLN A 137 20.17 5.42 -24.44
C GLN A 137 21.17 4.62 -25.31
N ASN A 138 21.20 3.30 -25.15
CA ASN A 138 22.04 2.44 -25.98
C ASN A 138 21.59 2.42 -27.44
N LEU A 139 20.27 2.41 -27.69
CA LEU A 139 19.72 2.48 -29.05
C LEU A 139 20.05 3.82 -29.72
N ASP A 140 19.86 4.92 -29.00
CA ASP A 140 20.20 6.27 -29.46
C ASP A 140 21.68 6.37 -29.88
N GLY A 141 22.60 5.84 -29.05
CA GLY A 141 24.01 5.77 -29.40
C GLY A 141 24.30 4.93 -30.65
N ARG A 142 23.62 3.79 -30.82
CA ARG A 142 23.76 2.94 -32.03
C ARG A 142 23.21 3.61 -33.29
N VAL A 143 22.07 4.30 -33.18
CA VAL A 143 21.49 5.06 -34.29
C VAL A 143 22.43 6.19 -34.69
N THR A 144 22.92 6.97 -33.72
CA THR A 144 23.91 8.03 -33.95
C THR A 144 25.17 7.49 -34.64
N ALA A 145 25.66 6.31 -34.22
CA ALA A 145 26.82 5.69 -34.85
C ALA A 145 26.56 5.28 -36.31
N LEU A 146 25.36 4.79 -36.62
CA LEU A 146 24.96 4.44 -37.99
C LEU A 146 24.78 5.68 -38.87
N GLU A 147 24.15 6.73 -38.34
CA GLU A 147 23.96 8.00 -39.06
C GLU A 147 25.30 8.67 -39.42
N ASN A 148 26.30 8.51 -38.56
CA ASN A 148 27.66 9.03 -38.78
C ASN A 148 28.60 8.05 -39.49
N ALA A 149 28.16 6.82 -39.80
CA ALA A 149 29.00 5.84 -40.46
C ALA A 149 29.35 6.29 -41.91
N PRO A 150 30.59 6.10 -42.37
CA PRO A 150 30.96 6.39 -43.76
C PRO A 150 30.05 5.60 -44.70
N LYS A 151 29.38 6.29 -45.63
CA LYS A 151 28.62 5.62 -46.69
C LYS A 151 29.58 4.76 -47.52
N PRO A 152 29.20 3.54 -47.92
CA PRO A 152 30.06 2.70 -48.75
C PRO A 152 30.50 3.47 -49.98
N SER A 153 31.75 3.25 -50.40
CA SER A 153 32.34 3.91 -51.56
C SER A 153 31.35 3.88 -52.71
N THR A 154 30.97 5.06 -53.18
CA THR A 154 30.11 5.22 -54.35
C THR A 154 30.88 4.83 -55.62
N GLU A 155 31.99 4.11 -55.56
CA GLU A 155 32.79 3.76 -56.75
C GLU A 155 32.92 2.25 -56.94
N VAL A 156 32.63 1.80 -58.17
CA VAL A 156 32.77 0.41 -58.61
C VAL A 156 33.80 0.35 -59.74
N VAL A 157 34.71 -0.62 -59.68
CA VAL A 157 35.72 -0.83 -60.72
C VAL A 157 35.42 -2.11 -61.49
N PHE A 158 35.15 -1.98 -62.79
CA PHE A 158 35.07 -3.11 -63.72
C PHE A 158 36.40 -3.30 -64.42
N LYS A 159 36.96 -4.51 -64.38
CA LYS A 159 38.14 -4.88 -65.16
C LYS A 159 37.73 -5.78 -66.30
N VAL A 160 38.04 -5.36 -67.53
CA VAL A 160 37.62 -6.05 -68.76
C VAL A 160 38.77 -6.08 -69.76
N ILE A 161 38.73 -7.01 -70.71
CA ILE A 161 39.65 -7.02 -71.85
C ILE A 161 38.89 -6.47 -73.05
N ALA A 162 39.31 -5.32 -73.54
CA ALA A 162 38.83 -4.79 -74.82
C ALA A 162 39.56 -5.48 -75.97
N VAL A 163 38.79 -5.86 -76.98
CA VAL A 163 39.29 -6.43 -78.23
C VAL A 163 38.87 -5.55 -79.39
N GLY A 164 39.81 -5.26 -80.28
CA GLY A 164 39.55 -4.60 -81.56
C GLY A 164 40.11 -5.42 -82.70
N ALA A 165 39.37 -5.51 -83.80
CA ALA A 165 39.86 -6.11 -85.04
C ALA A 165 39.70 -5.10 -86.19
N SER A 166 40.63 -5.11 -87.12
CA SER A 166 40.58 -4.23 -88.29
C SER A 166 40.88 -4.99 -89.58
N ARG A 167 40.29 -4.50 -90.67
CA ARG A 167 40.65 -4.73 -92.07
C ARG A 167 40.90 -3.37 -92.72
N PRO A 168 41.50 -3.29 -93.92
CA PRO A 168 41.62 -2.02 -94.64
C PRO A 168 40.24 -1.35 -94.73
N ASN A 169 40.15 -0.10 -94.26
CA ASN A 169 38.94 0.74 -94.24
C ASN A 169 37.76 0.28 -93.36
N THR A 170 37.90 -0.79 -92.56
CA THR A 170 36.84 -1.24 -91.63
C THR A 170 37.43 -1.71 -90.30
N GLY A 171 36.83 -1.36 -89.17
CA GLY A 171 37.30 -1.79 -87.85
C GLY A 171 36.19 -1.93 -86.83
N THR A 172 36.40 -2.82 -85.87
CA THR A 172 35.54 -3.08 -84.72
C THR A 172 36.26 -2.66 -83.44
N ALA A 173 35.47 -2.13 -82.50
CA ALA A 173 35.93 -1.72 -81.18
C ALA A 173 35.02 -2.33 -80.10
N THR A 174 35.59 -2.57 -78.93
CA THR A 174 34.81 -2.80 -77.72
C THR A 174 34.32 -1.45 -77.20
N PHE A 175 33.03 -1.32 -76.92
CA PHE A 175 32.44 -0.07 -76.45
C PHE A 175 32.04 -0.15 -74.99
N PHE A 176 32.36 0.91 -74.25
CA PHE A 176 31.96 1.14 -72.87
C PHE A 176 31.08 2.37 -72.80
N TYR A 177 30.06 2.36 -71.96
CA TYR A 177 29.15 3.48 -71.84
C TYR A 177 29.65 4.48 -70.80
N LYS A 178 29.60 5.77 -71.12
CA LYS A 178 29.90 6.81 -70.14
C LYS A 178 28.91 6.77 -68.97
N ASN A 179 27.65 6.45 -69.26
CA ASN A 179 26.58 6.33 -68.28
C ASN A 179 25.96 4.93 -68.37
N LEU A 180 25.88 4.26 -67.22
CA LEU A 180 25.03 3.08 -67.00
C LEU A 180 23.89 3.48 -66.06
N ASP A 181 22.91 2.61 -65.85
CA ASP A 181 21.83 2.86 -64.90
C ASP A 181 22.42 3.13 -63.50
N ASN A 182 22.14 4.33 -62.98
CA ASN A 182 22.64 4.83 -61.70
C ASN A 182 24.17 4.89 -61.57
N MET A 183 24.92 4.90 -62.68
CA MET A 183 26.39 4.92 -62.62
C MET A 183 27.00 5.81 -63.71
N THR A 184 28.00 6.61 -63.33
CA THR A 184 28.71 7.52 -64.24
C THR A 184 30.19 7.14 -64.28
N LEU A 185 30.75 6.90 -65.48
CA LEU A 185 32.16 6.59 -65.66
C LEU A 185 32.99 7.84 -65.34
N ILE A 186 33.86 7.75 -64.34
CA ILE A 186 34.70 8.86 -63.88
C ILE A 186 36.18 8.65 -64.17
N LYS A 187 36.59 7.40 -64.41
CA LYS A 187 37.97 7.05 -64.75
C LYS A 187 38.02 5.78 -65.60
N MET A 188 38.92 5.78 -66.58
CA MET A 188 39.24 4.61 -67.38
C MET A 188 40.77 4.49 -67.46
N VAL A 189 41.31 3.33 -67.12
CA VAL A 189 42.73 3.03 -67.30
C VAL A 189 42.86 1.95 -68.37
N VAL A 190 43.68 2.22 -69.38
CA VAL A 190 43.99 1.27 -70.45
C VAL A 190 45.44 0.82 -70.28
N SER A 191 45.65 -0.48 -70.15
CA SER A 191 46.95 -1.10 -69.88
C SER A 191 47.13 -2.39 -70.67
N ASN A 192 48.34 -2.96 -70.61
CA ASN A 192 48.67 -4.27 -71.18
C ASN A 192 48.21 -4.43 -72.64
N VAL A 193 48.52 -3.42 -73.46
CA VAL A 193 48.14 -3.39 -74.88
C VAL A 193 48.95 -4.41 -75.67
N PHE A 194 48.27 -5.22 -76.47
CA PHE A 194 48.87 -6.08 -77.50
C PHE A 194 48.58 -5.53 -78.90
N GLY A 195 49.62 -5.33 -79.71
CA GLY A 195 49.53 -4.61 -80.99
C GLY A 195 49.35 -3.09 -80.80
N THR A 196 48.39 -2.49 -81.50
CA THR A 196 48.10 -1.05 -81.41
C THR A 196 46.61 -0.86 -81.19
N VAL A 197 46.22 -0.13 -80.14
CA VAL A 197 44.83 0.26 -79.90
C VAL A 197 44.63 1.76 -80.07
N ASN A 198 43.49 2.14 -80.61
CA ASN A 198 42.98 3.50 -80.64
C ASN A 198 41.81 3.60 -79.66
N VAL A 199 41.83 4.66 -78.86
CA VAL A 199 40.76 4.99 -77.93
C VAL A 199 39.93 6.13 -78.52
N GLN A 200 38.65 5.83 -78.76
CA GLN A 200 37.65 6.69 -79.40
C GLN A 200 36.63 7.18 -78.38
N GLY A 201 35.90 8.24 -78.71
CA GLY A 201 34.91 8.84 -77.81
C GLY A 201 35.52 9.76 -76.74
N LEU A 202 36.78 10.16 -76.93
CA LEU A 202 37.53 11.03 -76.03
C LEU A 202 37.78 12.42 -76.65
N THR A 203 37.89 13.44 -75.79
CA THR A 203 38.34 14.79 -76.16
C THR A 203 39.76 14.77 -76.71
N ARG A 204 40.61 13.89 -76.16
CA ARG A 204 41.93 13.54 -76.69
C ARG A 204 41.94 12.08 -77.13
N SER A 205 41.71 11.84 -78.41
CA SER A 205 41.91 10.49 -78.97
C SER A 205 43.38 10.10 -78.82
N ALA A 206 43.65 8.88 -78.37
CA ALA A 206 45.01 8.39 -78.20
C ALA A 206 45.18 7.05 -78.91
N THR A 207 46.32 6.92 -79.59
CA THR A 207 46.80 5.65 -80.11
C THR A 207 47.85 5.13 -79.16
N ILE A 208 47.60 3.96 -78.56
CA ILE A 208 48.45 3.33 -77.56
C ILE A 208 49.13 2.13 -78.24
N GLN A 209 50.45 2.12 -78.20
CA GLN A 209 51.26 1.04 -78.77
C GLN A 209 51.55 -0.03 -77.73
N GLN A 210 51.80 -1.26 -78.17
CA GLN A 210 52.30 -2.33 -77.32
C GLN A 210 53.55 -1.90 -76.56
N GLY A 211 53.60 -2.23 -75.26
CA GLY A 211 54.69 -1.84 -74.37
C GLY A 211 54.60 -0.41 -73.82
N SER A 212 53.58 0.37 -74.18
CA SER A 212 53.34 1.69 -73.58
C SER A 212 52.94 1.57 -72.11
N ALA A 213 53.30 2.59 -71.31
CA ALA A 213 52.81 2.72 -69.95
C ALA A 213 51.27 2.83 -69.90
N PRO A 214 50.61 2.40 -68.82
CA PRO A 214 49.16 2.54 -68.67
C PRO A 214 48.69 3.98 -68.89
N VAL A 215 47.65 4.15 -69.68
CA VAL A 215 47.07 5.47 -69.97
C VAL A 215 45.81 5.64 -69.14
N THR A 216 45.74 6.73 -68.38
CA THR A 216 44.57 7.08 -67.56
C THR A 216 43.78 8.20 -68.23
N TYR A 217 42.48 7.97 -68.35
CA TYR A 217 41.47 8.93 -68.74
C TYR A 217 40.59 9.24 -67.54
N THR A 218 40.27 10.52 -67.39
CA THR A 218 39.41 11.08 -66.34
C THR A 218 38.08 11.49 -66.93
N GLU A 219 37.13 11.86 -66.09
CA GLU A 219 35.79 12.32 -66.49
C GLU A 219 35.82 13.42 -67.58
N SER A 220 36.78 14.34 -67.49
CA SER A 220 36.98 15.43 -68.46
C SER A 220 37.40 14.97 -69.86
N ASP A 221 37.92 13.75 -69.98
CA ASP A 221 38.35 13.17 -71.23
C ASP A 221 37.21 12.51 -72.01
N PHE A 222 36.11 12.15 -71.35
CA PHE A 222 34.99 11.44 -71.99
C PHE A 222 34.06 12.41 -72.70
N LYS A 223 34.23 12.54 -74.01
CA LYS A 223 33.43 13.42 -74.86
C LYS A 223 32.08 12.78 -75.21
N ASP A 224 32.13 11.53 -75.66
CA ASP A 224 30.96 10.85 -76.19
C ASP A 224 30.29 9.98 -75.12
N GLY A 225 29.01 9.65 -75.33
CA GLY A 225 28.27 8.73 -74.45
C GLY A 225 28.79 7.29 -74.47
N ARG A 226 29.66 6.96 -75.42
CA ARG A 226 30.33 5.66 -75.56
C ARG A 226 31.81 5.86 -75.86
N ILE A 227 32.66 5.11 -75.17
CA ILE A 227 34.10 5.09 -75.34
C ILE A 227 34.47 3.78 -76.05
N GLY A 228 35.12 3.88 -77.20
CA GLY A 228 35.52 2.73 -78.00
C GLY A 228 37.00 2.42 -77.82
N ILE A 229 37.36 1.15 -77.65
CA ILE A 229 38.75 0.69 -77.72
C ILE A 229 38.85 -0.33 -78.86
N GLY A 230 39.54 0.05 -79.92
CA GLY A 230 39.63 -0.72 -81.16
C GLY A 230 41.02 -0.66 -81.78
N ARG A 231 41.26 -1.38 -82.88
CA ARG A 231 42.51 -1.31 -83.63
C ARG A 231 42.42 -0.20 -84.70
N PRO A 232 43.51 0.53 -85.01
CA PRO A 232 43.52 1.45 -86.16
C PRO A 232 43.24 0.73 -87.48
N ASN A 233 42.43 1.32 -88.37
CA ASN A 233 41.97 0.71 -89.63
C ASN A 233 43.04 0.74 -90.75
N THR A 234 44.31 0.56 -90.40
CA THR A 234 45.45 0.70 -91.33
C THR A 234 45.93 -0.63 -91.89
N SER A 235 45.69 -1.76 -91.21
CA SER A 235 46.07 -3.10 -91.65
C SER A 235 45.16 -4.18 -91.07
N GLU A 236 45.15 -5.37 -91.69
CA GLU A 236 44.42 -6.52 -91.15
C GLU A 236 45.07 -7.04 -89.87
N GLY A 237 44.28 -7.26 -88.83
CA GLY A 237 44.76 -7.81 -87.57
C GLY A 237 43.84 -7.57 -86.38
N TRP A 238 44.30 -7.97 -85.19
CA TRP A 238 43.59 -7.80 -83.93
C TRP A 238 44.51 -7.18 -82.88
N SER A 239 43.91 -6.53 -81.89
CA SER A 239 44.59 -5.93 -80.75
C SER A 239 43.74 -6.07 -79.50
N THR A 240 44.39 -6.19 -78.35
CA THR A 240 43.72 -6.26 -77.05
C THR A 240 44.29 -5.22 -76.10
N ALA A 241 43.50 -4.84 -75.11
CA ALA A 241 43.94 -4.03 -73.99
C ALA A 241 43.14 -4.41 -72.74
N GLU A 242 43.81 -4.40 -71.58
CA GLU A 242 43.12 -4.42 -70.31
C GLU A 242 42.56 -3.03 -70.01
N VAL A 243 41.31 -2.99 -69.55
CA VAL A 243 40.59 -1.75 -69.28
C VAL A 243 40.00 -1.84 -67.88
N ALA A 244 40.40 -0.92 -67.01
CA ALA A 244 39.79 -0.73 -65.71
C ALA A 244 38.89 0.51 -65.74
N LEU A 245 37.59 0.31 -65.59
CA LEU A 245 36.56 1.34 -65.62
C LEU A 245 36.08 1.60 -64.20
N THR A 246 36.34 2.80 -63.67
CA THR A 246 35.79 3.24 -62.38
C THR A 246 34.54 4.07 -62.63
N TYR A 247 33.41 3.58 -62.11
CA TYR A 247 32.14 4.27 -62.13
C TYR A 247 31.79 4.79 -60.76
N ARG A 248 31.23 5.99 -60.70
CA ARG A 248 30.53 6.49 -59.52
C ARG A 248 29.06 6.04 -59.56
N ILE A 249 28.58 5.35 -58.54
CA ILE A 249 27.17 5.12 -58.25
C ILE A 249 26.55 6.48 -57.90
N ASN A 250 25.55 6.88 -58.66
CA ASN A 250 24.77 8.08 -58.41
C ASN A 250 23.84 7.79 -57.21
N ALA A 251 23.93 8.64 -56.17
CA ALA A 251 23.09 8.55 -54.98
C ALA A 251 21.65 8.99 -55.24
#